data_AF-A0A3A6HWI8-F1
#
_entry.id   AF-A0A3A6HWI8-F1
#
_cell.length_a   1.000
_cell.length_b   1.000
_cell.length_c   1.000
_cell.angle_alpha   90.00
_cell.angle_beta   90.00
_cell.angle_gamma   90.00
#
_symmetry.space_group_name_H-M   'P 1'
#
loop_
_entity.id
_entity.type
_entity.pdbx_description
1 polymer ?
#
loop_
_entity_poly.entity_id
_entity_poly.type
_entity_poly.pdbx_seq_one_letter_code
_entity_poly.pdbx_strand_id
1 'polypeptide(L)' 'GSFGFSDSEQNNAADSVFASLKASPSHYSNMVSGNYTKIGIYTYVANTGSGVKLCTAYMFSN' A
#
# COMPACT_ATOMS: atom_id res chain seq x y z
N GLY A 1 -2.48 -4.78 -15.91
CA GLY A 1 -1.69 -4.04 -16.91
C GLY A 1 -0.50 -3.43 -16.21
N SER A 2 0.68 -3.49 -16.81
CA SER A 2 1.86 -2.78 -16.31
C SER A 2 1.72 -1.29 -16.62
N PHE A 3 2.00 -0.42 -15.65
CA PHE A 3 1.91 1.04 -15.81
C PHE A 3 3.16 1.65 -16.48
N GLY A 4 4.11 0.83 -16.94
CA GLY A 4 5.30 1.29 -17.66
C GLY A 4 6.41 1.86 -16.76
N PHE A 5 6.30 1.71 -15.43
CA PHE A 5 7.35 2.09 -14.48
C PHE A 5 8.43 1.02 -14.37
N SER A 6 9.68 1.43 -14.15
CA SER A 6 10.79 0.52 -13.84
C SER A 6 10.59 -0.18 -12.49
N ASP A 7 11.29 -1.29 -12.29
CA ASP A 7 11.28 -2.01 -11.00
C ASP A 7 11.76 -1.12 -9.85
N SER A 8 12.73 -0.25 -10.11
CA SER A 8 13.25 0.72 -9.12
C SER A 8 12.17 1.73 -8.69
N GLU A 9 11.42 2.29 -9.64
CA GLU A 9 10.33 3.23 -9.32
C GLU A 9 9.21 2.56 -8.52
N GLN A 10 8.89 1.30 -8.84
CA GLN A 10 7.90 0.52 -8.11
C GLN A 10 8.37 0.20 -6.68
N ASN A 11 9.64 -0.16 -6.51
CA ASN A 11 10.23 -0.40 -5.19
C ASN A 11 10.26 0.88 -4.35
N ASN A 12 10.67 2.01 -4.92
CA ASN A 12 10.67 3.30 -4.22
C ASN A 12 9.27 3.72 -3.78
N ALA A 13 8.25 3.48 -4.61
CA ALA A 13 6.85 3.73 -4.24
C ALA A 13 6.39 2.80 -3.09
N ALA A 14 6.75 1.52 -3.14
CA ALA A 14 6.44 0.57 -2.08
C ALA A 14 7.12 0.95 -0.75
N ASP A 15 8.38 1.37 -0.78
CA ASP A 15 9.12 1.83 0.40
C ASP A 15 8.48 3.08 1.03
N SER A 16 8.05 4.04 0.19
CA SER A 16 7.35 5.24 0.64
C SER A 16 6.02 4.92 1.34
N VAL A 17 5.24 3.99 0.78
CA VAL A 17 4.01 3.50 1.40
C VAL A 17 4.33 2.82 2.73
N PHE A 18 5.28 1.88 2.75
CA PHE A 18 5.68 1.17 3.96
C PHE A 18 6.12 2.13 5.09
N ALA A 19 6.94 3.13 4.76
CA ALA A 19 7.38 4.15 5.69
C ALA A 19 6.19 4.93 6.29
N SER A 20 5.22 5.28 5.46
CA SER A 20 4.00 5.98 5.89
C SER A 20 3.13 5.13 6.82
N LEU A 21 3.03 3.82 6.56
CA LEU A 21 2.31 2.89 7.43
C LEU A 21 3.00 2.71 8.78
N LYS A 22 4.34 2.56 8.76
CA LYS A 22 5.15 2.45 9.96
C LYS A 22 5.06 3.70 10.84
N ALA A 23 4.96 4.89 10.24
CA ALA A 23 4.82 6.16 10.95
C ALA A 23 3.44 6.35 11.63
N SER A 24 2.43 5.56 11.26
CA SER A 24 1.09 5.64 11.82
C SER A 24 0.87 4.59 12.92
N PRO A 25 0.63 4.97 14.19
CA PRO A 25 0.55 4.03 15.31
C PRO A 25 -0.48 2.91 15.12
N SER A 26 -1.68 3.23 14.63
CA SER A 26 -2.74 2.26 14.40
C SER A 26 -2.38 1.26 13.29
N HIS A 27 -1.78 1.75 12.20
CA HIS A 27 -1.36 0.90 11.09
C HIS A 27 -0.19 0.00 11.49
N TYR A 28 0.84 0.56 12.13
CA TYR A 28 1.96 -0.22 12.62
C TYR A 28 1.53 -1.29 13.63
N SER A 29 0.65 -0.95 14.57
CA SER A 29 0.12 -1.92 15.55
C SER A 29 -0.59 -3.09 14.87
N ASN A 30 -1.32 -2.86 13.78
CA ASN A 30 -1.94 -3.94 13.01
C ASN A 30 -0.89 -4.76 12.22
N MET A 31 0.15 -4.13 11.69
CA MET A 31 1.22 -4.81 10.94
C MET A 31 2.05 -5.77 11.79
N VAL A 32 2.30 -5.44 13.06
CA VAL A 32 3.11 -6.26 13.97
C VAL A 32 2.29 -7.13 14.93
N SER A 33 0.96 -7.04 14.84
CA SER A 33 0.05 -7.85 15.64
C SER A 33 0.20 -9.32 15.27
N GLY A 34 0.59 -10.15 16.24
CA GLY A 34 0.60 -11.61 16.09
C GLY A 34 -0.79 -12.24 15.98
N ASN A 35 -1.86 -11.44 16.10
CA ASN A 35 -3.25 -11.91 16.10
C ASN A 35 -3.89 -11.94 14.71
N TYR A 36 -3.18 -11.50 13.67
CA TYR A 36 -3.66 -11.55 12.28
C TYR A 36 -2.78 -12.52 11.48
N THR A 37 -3.41 -13.46 10.80
CA THR A 37 -2.71 -14.45 9.96
C THR A 37 -2.80 -14.14 8.47
N LYS A 38 -3.67 -13.19 8.09
CA LYS A 38 -3.93 -12.82 6.70
C LYS A 38 -3.84 -11.31 6.52
N ILE A 39 -3.31 -10.92 5.36
CA ILE A 39 -3.34 -9.55 4.88
C ILE A 39 -3.98 -9.52 3.49
N GLY A 40 -5.02 -8.70 3.34
CA GLY A 40 -5.59 -8.34 2.05
C GLY A 40 -5.05 -6.99 1.61
N ILE A 41 -4.61 -6.89 0.36
CA ILE A 41 -4.17 -5.64 -0.25
C ILE A 41 -4.98 -5.43 -1.52
N TYR A 42 -5.59 -4.27 -1.66
CA TYR A 42 -6.33 -3.88 -2.84
C TYR A 42 -5.93 -2.49 -3.30
N THR A 43 -5.63 -2.35 -4.59
CA THR A 43 -5.32 -1.07 -5.20
C THR A 43 -6.37 -0.72 -6.23
N TYR A 44 -7.03 0.40 -6.03
CA TYR A 44 -7.93 1.01 -7.00
C TYR A 44 -7.20 2.09 -7.80
N VAL A 45 -7.44 2.12 -9.10
CA VAL A 45 -6.85 3.08 -10.03
C VAL A 45 -7.95 4.05 -10.44
N ALA A 46 -7.77 5.33 -10.10
CA ALA A 46 -8.70 6.40 -10.45
C ALA A 46 -8.05 7.33 -11.48
N ASN A 47 -8.70 7.53 -12.62
CA ASN A 47 -8.30 8.59 -13.54
C ASN A 47 -8.81 9.93 -13.00
N THR A 48 -7.93 10.90 -12.83
CA THR A 48 -8.24 12.28 -12.45
C THR A 48 -7.98 13.21 -13.64
N GLY A 49 -8.50 14.44 -13.60
CA GLY A 49 -8.19 15.45 -14.63
C GLY A 49 -6.70 15.80 -14.75
N SER A 50 -5.88 15.41 -13.77
CA SER A 50 -4.44 15.67 -13.72
C SER A 50 -3.56 14.43 -13.90
N GLY A 51 -4.14 13.25 -14.17
CA GLY A 51 -3.40 12.00 -14.36
C GLY A 51 -4.05 10.80 -13.67
N VAL A 52 -3.23 9.87 -13.19
CA VAL A 52 -3.70 8.65 -12.52
C VAL A 52 -3.43 8.75 -11.02
N LYS A 53 -4.46 8.50 -10.21
CA LYS A 53 -4.34 8.34 -8.76
C LYS A 53 -4.44 6.86 -8.41
N LEU A 54 -3.45 6.35 -7.68
CA LEU A 54 -3.49 5.02 -7.08
C LEU A 54 -4.00 5.16 -5.64
N CYS A 55 -5.04 4.40 -5.30
CA CYS A 55 -5.61 4.32 -3.96
C CYS A 55 -5.43 2.89 -3.44
N THR A 56 -4.50 2.70 -2.51
CA THR A 56 -4.23 1.38 -1.91
C THR A 56 -4.87 1.29 -0.54
N ALA A 57 -5.63 0.22 -0.32
CA ALA A 57 -6.18 -0.16 0.98
C ALA A 57 -5.59 -1.50 1.42
N TYR A 58 -5.43 -1.66 2.73
CA TYR A 58 -4.99 -2.91 3.36
C TYR A 58 -5.95 -3.29 4.49
N MET A 59 -6.15 -4.59 4.66
CA MET A 59 -6.96 -5.17 5.71
C MET A 59 -6.20 -6.32 6.36
N PHE A 60 -6.15 -6.32 7.69
CA PHE A 60 -5.62 -7.43 8.47
C PHE A 60 -6.79 -8.26 9.00
N SER A 61 -6.69 -9.59 8.88
CA SER A 61 -7.75 -10.51 9.30
C SER A 61 -7.18 -11.87 9.73
N ASN A 62 -8.07 -12.77 10.15
CA ASN A 62 -7.76 -14.18 10.45
C ASN A 62 -8.26 -15.16 9.41
#